data_AF-Q9ZAK7-F1
#
_entry.id   AF-Q9ZAK7-F1
#
_cell.length_a   1.000
_cell.length_b   1.000
_cell.length_c   1.000
_cell.angle_alpha   90.00
_cell.angle_beta   90.00
_cell.angle_gamma   90.00
#
_symmetry.space_group_name_H-M   'P 1'
#
loop_
_entity.id
_entity.type
_entity.pdbx_description
1 polymer ?
#
loop_
_entity_poly.entity_id
_entity_poly.type
_entity_poly.pdbx_seq_one_letter_code
_entity_poly.pdbx_strand_id
1 'polypeptide(L)'
;MQCEFFIEKRCTSCHQCAQPYSQQVENKDQQLRELIAPAMDVQWLSPVTSADTAFRNKAKMVVLGAAHAPILGIEDAQGQPLSLVTCPLYPQPMQELLAYLENWI
;
A
#
# COMPACT_ATOMS: atom_id res chain seq x y z
N MET A 1 7.71 -4.64 6.01
CA MET A 1 7.43 -3.19 5.94
C MET A 1 7.07 -2.63 7.31
N GLN A 2 7.71 -1.55 7.74
CA GLN A 2 7.25 -0.72 8.86
C GLN A 2 6.59 0.53 8.25
N CYS A 3 5.29 0.72 8.49
CA CYS A 3 4.51 1.84 7.95
C CYS A 3 3.88 2.60 9.12
N GLU A 4 4.30 3.84 9.35
CA GLU A 4 3.84 4.67 10.47
C GLU A 4 2.33 4.91 10.39
N PHE A 5 1.81 5.21 9.19
CA PHE A 5 0.36 5.42 9.00
C PHE A 5 -0.50 4.23 9.43
N PHE A 6 0.01 3.01 9.23
CA PHE A 6 -0.69 1.79 9.64
C PHE A 6 -0.54 1.56 11.15
N ILE A 7 0.65 1.79 11.72
CA ILE A 7 0.93 1.68 13.16
C ILE A 7 0.04 2.64 13.96
N GLU A 8 -0.10 3.87 13.47
CA GLU A 8 -0.99 4.91 14.04
C GLU A 8 -2.47 4.67 13.73
N LYS A 9 -2.81 3.64 12.94
CA LYS A 9 -4.16 3.31 12.48
C LYS A 9 -4.86 4.42 11.69
N ARG A 10 -4.09 5.34 11.11
CA ARG A 10 -4.59 6.43 10.28
C ARG A 10 -4.83 6.00 8.82
N CYS A 11 -4.11 4.99 8.34
CA CYS A 11 -4.34 4.38 7.03
C CYS A 11 -4.39 2.86 7.14
N THR A 12 -5.48 2.26 6.65
CA THR A 12 -5.70 0.81 6.67
C THR A 12 -5.66 0.17 5.29
N SER A 13 -5.29 0.91 4.23
CA SER A 13 -5.25 0.39 2.86
C SER A 13 -4.36 -0.86 2.69
N CYS A 14 -3.35 -1.03 3.57
CA CYS A 14 -2.51 -2.22 3.63
C CYS A 14 -2.96 -3.13 4.80
N HIS A 15 -4.07 -3.85 4.65
CA HIS A 15 -4.68 -4.64 5.73
C HIS A 15 -3.75 -5.69 6.37
N GLN A 16 -2.79 -6.23 5.61
CA GLN A 16 -1.85 -7.25 6.07
C GLN A 16 -0.50 -6.65 6.54
N CYS A 17 -0.36 -5.33 6.69
CA CYS A 17 0.93 -4.68 6.97
C CYS A 17 1.59 -5.19 8.27
N ALA A 18 0.81 -5.62 9.27
CA ALA A 18 1.32 -6.20 10.50
C ALA A 18 1.87 -7.64 10.34
N GLN A 19 1.51 -8.33 9.27
CA GLN A 19 1.94 -9.72 9.02
C GLN A 19 3.31 -9.73 8.33
N PRO A 20 4.23 -10.63 8.72
CA PRO A 20 5.48 -10.85 7.98
C PRO A 20 5.21 -11.13 6.50
N TYR A 21 6.00 -10.54 5.60
CA TYR A 21 5.76 -10.64 4.16
C TYR A 21 5.77 -12.10 3.67
N SER A 22 6.66 -12.95 4.22
CA SER A 22 6.69 -14.38 3.95
C SER A 22 5.36 -15.07 4.28
N GLN A 23 4.76 -14.76 5.43
CA GLN A 23 3.46 -15.30 5.83
C GLN A 23 2.33 -14.81 4.91
N GLN A 24 2.38 -13.54 4.46
CA GLN A 24 1.40 -13.04 3.51
C GLN A 24 1.43 -13.82 2.19
N VAL A 25 2.63 -14.17 1.70
CA VAL A 25 2.82 -14.95 0.47
C VAL A 25 2.34 -16.39 0.67
N GLU A 26 2.73 -17.03 1.76
CA GLU A 26 2.30 -18.40 2.09
C GLU A 26 0.78 -18.50 2.20
N ASN A 27 0.14 -17.57 2.93
CA ASN A 27 -1.31 -17.56 3.08
C ASN A 27 -2.02 -17.39 1.73
N LYS A 28 -1.49 -16.55 0.83
CA LYS A 28 -2.05 -16.35 -0.52
C LYS A 28 -1.87 -17.59 -1.40
N ASP A 29 -0.71 -18.25 -1.32
CA ASP A 29 -0.44 -19.48 -2.07
C ASP A 29 -1.36 -20.63 -1.60
N GLN A 30 -1.51 -20.80 -0.28
CA GLN A 30 -2.43 -21.78 0.29
C GLN A 30 -3.87 -21.51 -0.15
N GLN A 31 -4.33 -20.26 -0.02
CA GLN A 31 -5.69 -19.89 -0.41
C GLN A 31 -5.95 -20.14 -1.90
N LEU A 32 -4.98 -19.83 -2.77
CA LEU A 32 -5.09 -20.11 -4.20
C LEU A 32 -5.19 -21.62 -4.48
N ARG A 33 -4.38 -22.45 -3.81
CA ARG A 33 -4.43 -23.91 -3.95
C ARG A 33 -5.77 -24.48 -3.54
N GLU A 34 -6.31 -24.04 -2.41
CA GLU A 34 -7.62 -24.48 -1.91
C GLU A 34 -8.75 -24.15 -2.90
N LEU A 35 -8.68 -22.99 -3.57
CA LEU A 35 -9.66 -22.58 -4.58
C LEU A 35 -9.56 -23.37 -5.89
N ILE A 36 -8.35 -23.77 -6.29
CA ILE A 36 -8.07 -24.30 -7.64
C ILE A 36 -7.96 -25.83 -7.67
N ALA A 37 -7.36 -26.46 -6.65
CA ALA A 37 -7.12 -27.89 -6.60
C ALA A 37 -8.36 -28.77 -6.85
N PRO A 38 -9.59 -28.38 -6.44
CA PRO A 38 -10.78 -29.16 -6.76
C PRO A 38 -11.18 -29.13 -8.25
N ALA A 39 -10.75 -28.12 -9.01
CA ALA A 39 -11.22 -27.86 -10.38
C ALA A 39 -10.23 -28.30 -11.46
N MET A 40 -8.94 -28.41 -11.15
CA MET A 40 -7.90 -28.75 -12.12
C MET A 40 -6.69 -29.39 -11.46
N ASP A 41 -6.08 -30.35 -12.18
CA ASP A 41 -4.76 -30.87 -11.84
C ASP A 41 -3.71 -30.01 -12.53
N VAL A 42 -2.91 -29.29 -11.74
CA VAL A 42 -1.89 -28.35 -12.23
C VAL A 42 -0.58 -28.56 -11.47
N GLN A 43 0.53 -28.34 -12.18
CA GLN A 43 1.83 -28.25 -11.54
C GLN A 43 1.96 -26.92 -10.79
N TRP A 44 2.19 -27.01 -9.49
CA TRP A 44 2.43 -25.84 -8.66
C TRP A 44 3.93 -25.47 -8.64
N LEU A 45 4.24 -24.23 -8.99
CA LEU A 45 5.58 -23.66 -8.88
C LEU A 45 5.71 -22.82 -7.60
N SER A 46 6.95 -22.49 -7.22
CA SER A 46 7.20 -21.57 -6.10
C SER A 46 6.67 -20.16 -6.41
N PRO A 47 6.12 -19.44 -5.42
CA PRO A 47 5.68 -18.06 -5.61
C PRO A 47 6.83 -17.14 -6.05
N VAL A 48 6.54 -16.26 -7.02
CA VAL A 48 7.44 -15.16 -7.39
C VAL A 48 7.10 -13.95 -6.52
N THR A 49 8.07 -13.48 -5.74
CA THR A 49 7.88 -12.38 -4.80
C THR A 49 8.38 -11.04 -5.36
N SER A 50 7.81 -9.95 -4.85
CA SER A 50 8.24 -8.58 -5.10
C SER A 50 9.00 -8.05 -3.88
N ALA A 51 9.64 -6.89 -4.01
CA ALA A 51 9.98 -6.08 -2.86
C ALA A 51 8.73 -5.80 -2.01
N ASP A 52 8.89 -5.72 -0.69
CA ASP A 52 7.82 -5.43 0.27
C ASP A 52 7.60 -3.92 0.48
N THR A 53 8.41 -3.08 -0.17
CA THR A 53 8.38 -1.62 -0.19
C THR A 53 8.73 -1.11 -1.59
N ALA A 54 8.44 0.18 -1.87
CA ALA A 54 8.80 0.87 -3.12
C ALA A 54 8.35 0.19 -4.43
N PHE A 55 7.37 -0.72 -4.38
CA PHE A 55 6.96 -1.51 -5.54
C PHE A 55 5.84 -0.88 -6.36
N ARG A 56 5.23 0.23 -5.91
CA ARG A 56 4.18 0.94 -6.67
C ARG A 56 4.79 2.03 -7.54
N ASN A 57 4.69 1.86 -8.85
CA ASN A 57 5.15 2.83 -9.86
C ASN A 57 4.07 3.86 -10.28
N LYS A 58 2.89 3.82 -9.66
CA LYS A 58 1.79 4.75 -9.93
C LYS A 58 1.07 5.11 -8.63
N ALA A 59 0.94 6.41 -8.37
CA ALA A 59 0.13 6.98 -7.30
C ALA A 59 -1.15 7.61 -7.85
N LYS A 60 -2.25 7.50 -7.10
CA LYS A 60 -3.48 8.28 -7.28
C LYS A 60 -3.80 8.85 -5.90
N MET A 61 -3.79 10.17 -5.78
CA MET A 61 -4.10 10.88 -4.55
C MET A 61 -5.41 11.65 -4.70
N VAL A 62 -6.25 11.63 -3.67
CA VAL A 62 -7.35 12.58 -3.55
C VAL A 62 -6.76 13.91 -3.06
N VAL A 63 -7.23 15.03 -3.64
CA VAL A 63 -6.87 16.37 -3.16
C VAL A 63 -7.90 16.77 -2.10
N LEU A 64 -7.41 16.93 -0.87
CA LEU A 64 -8.17 17.33 0.31
C LEU A 64 -7.66 18.68 0.82
N GLY A 65 -8.21 19.16 1.93
CA GLY A 65 -7.79 20.42 2.54
C GLY A 65 -8.29 21.66 1.79
N ALA A 66 -7.53 22.75 1.86
CA ALA A 66 -7.88 24.02 1.22
C ALA A 66 -7.01 24.25 -0.02
N ALA A 67 -7.47 25.10 -0.94
CA ALA A 67 -6.74 25.40 -2.16
C ALA A 67 -5.32 25.96 -1.93
N HIS A 68 -5.07 26.62 -0.79
CA HIS A 68 -3.77 27.20 -0.42
C HIS A 68 -2.94 26.32 0.53
N ALA A 69 -3.47 25.14 0.86
CA ALA A 69 -2.85 24.15 1.75
C ALA A 69 -3.48 22.78 1.43
N PRO A 70 -3.24 22.23 0.23
CA PRO A 70 -3.84 20.98 -0.16
C PRO A 70 -3.19 19.81 0.58
N ILE A 71 -3.93 18.73 0.68
CA ILE A 71 -3.46 17.47 1.25
C ILE A 71 -3.65 16.38 0.18
N LEU A 72 -2.57 15.73 -0.21
CA LEU A 72 -2.53 14.68 -1.23
C LEU A 72 -2.53 13.31 -0.56
N GLY A 73 -3.72 12.70 -0.46
CA GLY A 73 -3.83 11.39 0.15
C GLY A 73 -5.26 10.86 0.23
N ILE A 74 -5.71 10.55 1.45
CA ILE A 74 -7.01 9.94 1.77
C ILE A 74 -7.63 10.61 3.00
N GLU A 75 -8.89 10.30 3.27
CA GLU A 75 -9.48 10.52 4.59
C GLU A 75 -9.18 9.30 5.47
N ASP A 76 -8.78 9.53 6.72
CA ASP A 76 -8.59 8.46 7.70
C ASP A 76 -9.93 7.91 8.20
N ALA A 77 -9.89 6.93 9.11
CA ALA A 77 -11.09 6.31 9.65
C ALA A 77 -12.01 7.27 10.44
N GLN A 78 -11.51 8.46 10.80
CA GLN A 78 -12.27 9.52 11.45
C GLN A 78 -12.72 10.61 10.46
N GLY A 79 -12.54 10.39 9.16
CA GLY A 79 -12.86 11.37 8.12
C GLY A 79 -11.89 12.56 8.09
N GLN A 80 -10.73 12.47 8.73
CA GLN A 80 -9.76 13.56 8.72
C GLN A 80 -8.81 13.41 7.53
N PRO A 81 -8.45 14.51 6.85
CA PRO A 81 -7.45 14.48 5.79
C PRO A 81 -6.11 13.93 6.28
N LEU A 82 -5.56 12.99 5.50
CA LEU A 82 -4.26 12.38 5.74
C LEU A 82 -3.42 12.46 4.47
N SER A 83 -2.29 13.17 4.56
CA SER A 83 -1.27 13.15 3.51
C SER A 83 -0.59 11.78 3.47
N LEU A 84 -0.44 11.23 2.26
CA LEU A 84 0.25 9.95 2.02
C LEU A 84 1.49 10.12 1.14
N VAL A 85 2.04 11.33 1.07
CA VAL A 85 3.21 11.62 0.21
C VAL A 85 4.45 10.84 0.62
N THR A 86 4.57 10.41 1.89
CA THR A 86 5.65 9.56 2.41
C THR A 86 5.28 8.07 2.48
N CYS A 87 4.24 7.62 1.76
CA CYS A 87 3.82 6.21 1.79
C CYS A 87 4.96 5.27 1.32
N PRO A 88 5.37 4.27 2.13
CA PRO A 88 6.52 3.40 1.84
C PRO A 88 6.32 2.46 0.64
N LEU A 89 5.11 2.41 0.07
CA LEU A 89 4.84 1.68 -1.16
C LEU A 89 5.42 2.35 -2.40
N TYR A 90 5.66 3.67 -2.33
CA TYR A 90 6.18 4.44 -3.46
C TYR A 90 7.71 4.54 -3.37
N PRO A 91 8.43 4.47 -4.51
CA PRO A 91 9.85 4.78 -4.56
C PRO A 91 10.15 6.18 -4.02
N GLN A 92 11.35 6.36 -3.46
CA GLN A 92 11.78 7.65 -2.92
C GLN A 92 11.59 8.83 -3.90
N PRO A 93 11.95 8.73 -5.21
CA PRO A 93 11.72 9.84 -6.14
C PRO A 93 10.23 10.20 -6.31
N MET A 94 9.32 9.23 -6.15
CA MET A 94 7.89 9.49 -6.19
C MET A 94 7.40 10.18 -4.92
N GLN A 95 7.92 9.79 -3.75
CA GLN A 95 7.60 10.47 -2.49
C GLN A 95 8.06 11.93 -2.51
N GLU A 96 9.28 12.19 -3.00
CA GLU A 96 9.84 13.53 -3.18
C GLU A 96 8.97 14.39 -4.12
N LEU A 97 8.56 13.83 -5.27
CA LEU A 97 7.67 14.51 -6.21
C LEU A 97 6.31 14.83 -5.59
N LEU A 98 5.71 13.87 -4.89
CA LEU A 98 4.40 14.06 -4.25
C LEU A 98 4.47 15.12 -3.15
N ALA A 99 5.51 15.12 -2.33
CA ALA A 99 5.73 16.14 -1.31
C ALA A 99 5.96 17.52 -1.93
N TYR A 100 6.70 17.61 -3.04
CA TYR A 100 6.85 18.87 -3.78
C TYR A 100 5.49 19.39 -4.28
N LEU A 101 4.67 18.53 -4.89
CA LEU A 101 3.36 18.92 -5.42
C LEU A 101 2.39 19.37 -4.32
N GLU A 102 2.41 18.73 -3.15
CA GLU A 102 1.58 19.11 -2.00
C GLU A 102 1.92 20.51 -1.46
N ASN A 103 3.21 20.89 -1.49
CA ASN A 103 3.67 22.20 -0.98
C ASN A 103 3.68 23.31 -2.03
N TRP A 104 3.61 22.97 -3.32
CA TRP A 104 3.70 23.94 -4.42
C TRP A 104 2.37 24.65 -4.71
N ILE A 105 1.25 23.96 -4.49
CA ILE A 105 -0.11 24.44 -4.75
C ILE A 105 -0.60 25.30 -3.58
#